data_AF-A0A0T2I9R4-F1
#
_entry.id   AF-A0A0T2I9R4-F1
#
_cell.length_a   1.000
_cell.length_b   1.000
_cell.length_c   1.000
_cell.angle_alpha   90.00
_cell.angle_beta   90.00
_cell.angle_gamma   90.00
#
_symmetry.space_group_name_H-M   'P 1'
#
loop_
_entity.id
_entity.type
_entity.pdbx_description
1 polymer ?
#
loop_
_entity_poly.entity_id
_entity_poly.type
_entity_poly.pdbx_seq_one_letter_code
_entity_poly.pdbx_strand_id
1 'polypeptide(L)'
;MSVPWQPARDSRGLLLVRAKPGPVSGWVRRGLVACDVVPLGEWTALLPAERSSRARAPYDDAVTVLAGRPVPLRLRPSIGVFVIDHRAVVSLQPKGFRAGHRWLVWEPENGPLRTPGLDPARPPELVAAAHSRTSPSAVHAVLKDGSGDALRYLRRVLEVLSLPGGDLLAPSDQPRGQVVAPTAQAVARFESRMAEQAQHRAELEES
;
A
#
# COMPACT_ATOMS: atom_id res chain seq x y z
N MET A 1 -14.81 -16.32 -15.11
CA MET A 1 -15.69 -15.55 -14.23
C MET A 1 -14.86 -14.51 -13.50
N SER A 2 -14.78 -13.30 -14.06
CA SER A 2 -14.00 -12.20 -13.50
C SER A 2 -14.85 -11.47 -12.49
N VAL A 3 -14.43 -11.45 -11.22
CA VAL A 3 -15.14 -10.70 -10.18
C VAL A 3 -14.99 -9.21 -10.49
N PRO A 4 -16.08 -8.45 -10.67
CA PRO A 4 -16.00 -7.01 -10.87
C PRO A 4 -15.50 -6.38 -9.57
N TRP A 5 -14.31 -5.79 -9.62
CA TRP A 5 -13.75 -5.01 -8.54
C TRP A 5 -14.65 -3.81 -8.25
N GLN A 6 -15.32 -3.82 -7.09
CA GLN A 6 -16.09 -2.69 -6.58
C GLN A 6 -15.17 -1.90 -5.64
N PRO A 7 -15.09 -0.56 -5.77
CA PRO A 7 -14.30 0.25 -4.83
C PRO A 7 -14.84 0.06 -3.41
N ALA A 8 -13.98 -0.43 -2.52
CA ALA A 8 -14.37 -0.80 -1.17
C ALA A 8 -14.63 0.46 -0.35
N ARG A 9 -15.92 0.70 -0.05
CA ARG A 9 -16.42 1.84 0.72
C ARG A 9 -15.84 1.94 2.14
N ASP A 10 -15.11 0.91 2.59
CA ASP A 10 -14.47 0.75 3.90
C ASP A 10 -12.94 0.55 3.86
N SER A 11 -12.33 0.67 2.67
CA SER A 11 -10.88 0.54 2.50
C SER A 11 -10.14 1.58 3.34
N ARG A 12 -9.12 1.13 4.08
CA ARG A 12 -8.27 2.00 4.91
C ARG A 12 -6.87 1.46 4.96
N GLY A 13 -5.90 2.31 5.24
CA GLY A 13 -4.54 1.85 5.45
C GLY A 13 -3.55 2.97 5.38
N LEU A 14 -2.29 2.60 5.53
CA LEU A 14 -1.18 3.53 5.44
C LEU A 14 0.01 2.89 4.75
N LEU A 15 0.83 3.73 4.12
CA LEU A 15 2.12 3.36 3.57
C LEU A 15 3.22 4.03 4.39
N LEU A 16 4.09 3.23 4.99
CA LEU A 16 5.33 3.71 5.62
C LEU A 16 6.44 3.76 4.58
N VAL A 17 7.02 4.93 4.40
CA VAL A 17 8.19 5.15 3.54
C VAL A 17 9.35 5.57 4.41
N ARG A 18 10.48 4.85 4.36
CA ARG A 18 11.67 5.19 5.17
C ARG A 18 12.47 6.33 4.51
N ALA A 19 11.89 7.52 4.54
CA ALA A 19 12.47 8.75 4.01
C ALA A 19 11.87 9.96 4.73
N LYS A 20 12.53 11.11 4.62
CA LYS A 20 12.02 12.38 5.17
C LYS A 20 10.79 12.88 4.38
N PRO A 21 9.90 13.69 4.99
CA PRO A 21 8.64 14.10 4.38
C PRO A 21 8.78 14.83 3.03
N GLY A 22 9.77 15.71 2.85
CA GLY A 22 9.91 16.51 1.62
C GLY A 22 9.97 15.68 0.32
N PRO A 23 10.93 14.75 0.17
CA PRO A 23 10.99 13.83 -0.96
C PRO A 23 9.72 12.98 -1.14
N VAL A 24 9.09 12.57 -0.03
CA VAL A 24 7.86 11.78 -0.02
C VAL A 24 6.68 12.62 -0.54
N SER A 25 6.49 13.85 -0.08
CA SER A 25 5.49 14.79 -0.60
C SER A 25 5.69 15.07 -2.09
N GLY A 26 6.94 15.19 -2.54
CA GLY A 26 7.25 15.28 -3.96
C GLY A 26 6.82 14.04 -4.76
N TRP A 27 6.93 12.85 -4.17
CA TRP A 27 6.37 11.63 -4.77
C TRP A 27 4.84 11.65 -4.75
N VAL A 28 4.17 11.99 -3.65
CA VAL A 28 2.69 12.12 -3.58
C VAL A 28 2.14 13.06 -4.66
N ARG A 29 2.78 14.23 -4.87
CA ARG A 29 2.39 15.18 -5.94
C ARG A 29 2.40 14.59 -7.35
N ARG A 30 3.21 13.55 -7.60
CA ARG A 30 3.28 12.81 -8.88
C ARG A 30 2.39 11.55 -8.90
N GLY A 31 1.48 11.41 -7.93
CA GLY A 31 0.59 10.27 -7.78
C GLY A 31 -0.82 10.56 -8.27
N LEU A 32 -1.77 9.78 -7.74
CA LEU A 32 -3.20 9.89 -8.06
C LEU A 32 -4.07 10.10 -6.81
N VAL A 33 -3.47 10.06 -5.62
CA VAL A 33 -4.16 10.07 -4.34
C VAL A 33 -3.59 11.18 -3.47
N ALA A 34 -4.45 12.07 -2.99
CA ALA A 34 -4.10 13.01 -1.92
C ALA A 34 -3.83 12.24 -0.63
N CYS A 35 -2.73 12.57 0.04
CA CYS A 35 -2.33 11.86 1.25
C CYS A 35 -2.06 12.83 2.40
N ASP A 36 -2.45 12.44 3.61
CA ASP A 36 -1.84 12.94 4.84
C ASP A 36 -0.41 12.45 4.91
N VAL A 37 0.54 13.38 5.04
CA VAL A 37 1.96 13.10 5.22
C VAL A 37 2.32 13.31 6.69
N VAL A 38 2.61 12.22 7.39
CA VAL A 38 2.85 12.20 8.84
C VAL A 38 4.29 11.75 9.13
N PRO A 39 5.15 12.64 9.66
CA PRO A 39 6.50 12.25 10.07
C PRO A 39 6.47 11.36 11.32
N LEU A 40 7.13 10.20 11.28
CA LEU A 40 7.22 9.21 12.38
C LEU A 40 8.69 8.79 12.58
N GLY A 41 9.53 9.76 12.95
CA GLY A 41 10.97 9.56 13.12
C GLY A 41 11.70 9.29 11.80
N GLU A 42 12.18 8.07 11.62
CA GLU A 42 12.85 7.63 10.39
C GLU A 42 11.88 7.22 9.28
N TRP A 43 10.59 7.12 9.61
CA TRP A 43 9.51 6.81 8.69
C TRP A 43 8.67 8.05 8.41
N THR A 44 8.09 8.11 7.22
CA THR A 44 6.97 8.99 6.90
C THR A 44 5.78 8.10 6.55
N ALA A 45 4.68 8.24 7.29
CA ALA A 45 3.42 7.59 6.98
C ALA A 45 2.63 8.40 5.97
N LEU A 46 1.97 7.68 5.07
CA LEU A 46 1.04 8.22 4.09
C LEU A 46 -0.32 7.55 4.28
N LEU A 47 -1.34 8.34 4.56
CA LEU A 47 -2.72 7.89 4.62
C LEU A 47 -3.50 8.56 3.50
N PRO A 48 -4.38 7.85 2.77
CA PRO A 48 -5.29 8.51 1.84
C PRO A 48 -6.12 9.57 2.56
N ALA A 49 -6.09 10.81 2.07
CA ALA A 49 -6.90 11.93 2.55
C ALA A 49 -8.24 12.02 1.81
N GLU A 50 -8.45 11.16 0.82
CA GLU A 50 -9.65 11.07 -0.03
C GLU A 50 -10.01 9.58 -0.21
N ARG A 51 -11.31 9.28 -0.32
CA ARG A 51 -11.80 7.90 -0.54
C ARG A 51 -11.52 7.42 -1.96
N SER A 52 -11.79 8.29 -2.93
CA SER A 52 -11.53 8.02 -4.34
C SER A 52 -10.22 8.63 -4.78
N SER A 53 -9.48 7.90 -5.61
CA SER A 53 -8.36 8.46 -6.34
C SER A 53 -8.86 9.47 -7.39
N ARG A 54 -7.95 10.29 -7.91
CA ARG A 54 -8.25 11.27 -8.97
C ARG A 54 -8.23 10.68 -10.38
N ALA A 55 -7.99 9.38 -10.50
CA ALA A 55 -8.06 8.65 -11.75
C ALA A 55 -9.42 7.99 -11.96
N ARG A 56 -9.72 7.65 -13.21
CA ARG A 56 -10.93 6.89 -13.57
C ARG A 56 -10.78 5.41 -13.22
N ALA A 57 -11.91 4.70 -13.21
CA ALA A 57 -11.93 3.24 -13.09
C ALA A 57 -10.98 2.59 -14.13
N PRO A 58 -10.25 1.52 -13.77
CA PRO A 58 -10.29 0.77 -12.50
C PRO A 58 -9.32 1.32 -11.43
N TYR A 59 -8.90 2.58 -11.52
CA TYR A 59 -7.95 3.19 -10.59
C TYR A 59 -8.61 4.23 -9.69
N ASP A 60 -9.92 4.18 -9.48
CA ASP A 60 -10.70 5.17 -8.73
C ASP A 60 -10.73 4.93 -7.21
N ASP A 61 -10.17 3.82 -6.71
CA ASP A 61 -10.05 3.54 -5.27
C ASP A 61 -8.69 4.00 -4.73
N ALA A 62 -8.71 4.93 -3.77
CA ALA A 62 -7.49 5.56 -3.28
C ALA A 62 -6.54 4.59 -2.55
N VAL A 63 -7.10 3.64 -1.80
CA VAL A 63 -6.32 2.70 -0.98
C VAL A 63 -5.62 1.67 -1.86
N THR A 64 -6.33 1.09 -2.82
CA THR A 64 -5.81 0.12 -3.78
C THR A 64 -4.72 0.75 -4.65
N VAL A 65 -4.96 1.98 -5.13
CA VAL A 65 -3.95 2.73 -5.88
C VAL A 65 -2.70 2.98 -5.03
N LEU A 66 -2.85 3.42 -3.77
CA LEU A 66 -1.71 3.66 -2.90
C LEU A 66 -0.95 2.35 -2.59
N ALA A 67 -1.67 1.26 -2.32
CA ALA A 67 -1.10 -0.05 -2.02
C ALA A 67 -0.26 -0.59 -3.18
N GLY A 68 -0.73 -0.43 -4.42
CA GLY A 68 -0.05 -0.86 -5.64
C GLY A 68 1.03 0.09 -6.15
N ARG A 69 1.11 1.31 -5.62
CA ARG A 69 1.91 2.37 -6.21
C ARG A 69 3.42 2.09 -6.11
N PRO A 70 4.17 2.06 -7.24
CA PRO A 70 5.62 1.91 -7.19
C PRO A 70 6.30 3.07 -6.45
N VAL A 71 7.09 2.73 -5.43
CA VAL A 71 7.97 3.62 -4.70
C VAL A 71 9.34 3.65 -5.42
N PRO A 72 9.84 4.83 -5.82
CA PRO A 72 11.14 4.97 -6.47
C PRO A 72 12.27 4.43 -5.58
N LEU A 73 13.33 3.85 -6.19
CA LEU A 73 14.45 3.24 -5.47
C LEU A 73 15.02 4.10 -4.34
N ARG A 74 15.15 5.42 -4.57
CA ARG A 74 15.67 6.39 -3.57
C ARG A 74 14.79 6.58 -2.32
N LEU A 75 13.52 6.15 -2.39
CA LEU A 75 12.55 6.22 -1.28
C LEU A 75 12.31 4.85 -0.64
N ARG A 76 12.97 3.78 -1.11
CA ARG A 76 12.82 2.43 -0.55
C ARG A 76 13.72 2.26 0.70
N PRO A 77 13.33 1.43 1.69
CA PRO A 77 12.18 0.54 1.66
C PRO A 77 10.85 1.26 1.96
N SER A 78 9.75 0.63 1.53
CA SER A 78 8.42 0.97 1.99
C SER A 78 7.62 -0.27 2.39
N ILE A 79 6.79 -0.13 3.42
CA ILE A 79 5.87 -1.16 3.90
C ILE A 79 4.50 -0.53 4.04
N GLY A 80 3.50 -1.04 3.31
CA GLY A 80 2.12 -0.61 3.41
C GLY A 80 1.27 -1.67 4.11
N VAL A 81 0.28 -1.21 4.87
CA VAL A 81 -0.70 -2.04 5.56
C VAL A 81 -2.10 -1.50 5.27
N PHE A 82 -2.95 -2.33 4.68
CA PHE A 82 -4.26 -1.92 4.15
C PHE A 82 -5.32 -2.95 4.46
N VAL A 83 -6.52 -2.49 4.78
CA VAL A 83 -7.74 -3.30 4.72
C VAL A 83 -8.37 -3.04 3.36
N ILE A 84 -8.50 -4.08 2.53
CA ILE A 84 -9.13 -4.05 1.21
C ILE A 84 -10.09 -5.23 1.16
N ASP A 85 -11.37 -5.00 0.89
CA ASP A 85 -12.42 -6.04 0.86
C ASP A 85 -12.41 -6.94 2.12
N HIS A 86 -12.31 -6.33 3.30
CA HIS A 86 -12.21 -7.00 4.61
C HIS A 86 -10.95 -7.87 4.83
N ARG A 87 -10.02 -7.90 3.86
CA ARG A 87 -8.74 -8.61 3.97
C ARG A 87 -7.63 -7.66 4.43
N ALA A 88 -6.69 -8.20 5.19
CA ALA A 88 -5.46 -7.51 5.49
C ALA A 88 -4.46 -7.71 4.35
N VAL A 89 -4.00 -6.61 3.77
CA VAL A 89 -3.02 -6.57 2.70
C VAL A 89 -1.77 -5.85 3.21
N VAL A 90 -0.63 -6.54 3.16
CA VAL A 90 0.69 -5.93 3.37
C VAL A 90 1.39 -5.83 2.03
N SER A 91 1.83 -4.64 1.68
CA SER A 91 2.65 -4.41 0.50
C SER A 91 4.07 -4.03 0.91
N LEU A 92 5.07 -4.61 0.26
CA LEU A 92 6.48 -4.42 0.59
C LEU A 92 7.26 -4.09 -0.68
N GLN A 93 8.00 -2.98 -0.64
CA GLN A 93 8.96 -2.65 -1.69
C GLN A 93 10.35 -2.57 -1.06
N PRO A 94 11.15 -3.65 -1.16
CA PRO A 94 12.47 -3.71 -0.52
C PRO A 94 13.46 -2.76 -1.18
N LYS A 95 14.58 -2.49 -0.50
CA LYS A 95 15.74 -1.87 -1.14
C LYS A 95 16.33 -2.81 -2.20
N GLY A 96 16.92 -2.23 -3.24
CA GLY A 96 17.63 -2.96 -4.29
C GLY A 96 16.96 -2.85 -5.67
N PHE A 97 17.78 -2.81 -6.71
CA PHE A 97 17.32 -2.56 -8.09
C PHE A 97 16.53 -3.71 -8.72
N ARG A 98 16.71 -4.94 -8.23
CA ARG A 98 15.93 -6.14 -8.64
C ARG A 98 14.85 -6.53 -7.61
N ALA A 99 14.70 -5.76 -6.54
CA ALA A 99 13.68 -6.02 -5.53
C ALA A 99 12.31 -5.61 -6.08
N GLY A 100 11.49 -6.62 -6.40
CA GLY A 100 10.12 -6.44 -6.87
C GLY A 100 9.16 -6.05 -5.74
N HIS A 101 7.93 -5.68 -6.11
CA HIS A 101 6.84 -5.50 -5.16
C HIS A 101 6.46 -6.86 -4.58
N ARG A 102 6.34 -6.94 -3.25
CA ARG A 102 5.99 -8.16 -2.52
C ARG A 102 4.69 -7.95 -1.77
N TRP A 103 3.92 -9.01 -1.63
CA TRP A 103 2.56 -8.95 -1.11
C TRP A 103 2.30 -10.03 -0.07
N LEU A 104 1.53 -9.68 0.95
CA LEU A 104 0.87 -10.63 1.82
C LEU A 104 -0.60 -10.27 1.82
N VAL A 105 -1.44 -11.25 1.49
CA VAL A 105 -2.90 -11.13 1.65
C VAL A 105 -3.28 -12.09 2.75
N TRP A 106 -4.02 -11.61 3.74
CA TRP A 106 -4.49 -12.37 4.87
C TRP A 106 -5.99 -12.14 5.02
N GLU A 107 -6.72 -13.21 5.29
CA GLU A 107 -8.16 -13.19 5.48
C GLU A 107 -8.49 -13.66 6.90
N PRO A 108 -9.45 -12.99 7.59
CA PRO A 108 -9.94 -13.45 8.89
C PRO A 108 -10.30 -14.94 8.83
N GLU A 109 -9.95 -15.68 9.88
CA GLU A 109 -10.22 -17.11 10.07
C GLU A 109 -9.43 -18.06 9.14
N ASN A 110 -9.11 -17.62 7.92
CA ASN A 110 -8.40 -18.42 6.91
C ASN A 110 -6.88 -18.20 6.89
N GLY A 111 -6.42 -17.07 7.44
CA GLY A 111 -5.00 -16.74 7.49
C GLY A 111 -4.43 -16.28 6.15
N PRO A 112 -3.13 -16.52 5.87
CA PRO A 112 -2.46 -16.03 4.67
C PRO A 112 -2.93 -16.75 3.40
N LEU A 113 -3.33 -15.97 2.40
CA LEU A 113 -3.82 -16.44 1.10
C LEU A 113 -2.71 -16.44 0.04
N ARG A 114 -2.77 -17.43 -0.87
CA ARG A 114 -2.02 -17.40 -2.13
C ARG A 114 -2.83 -16.62 -3.17
N THR A 115 -2.27 -15.53 -3.66
CA THR A 115 -2.91 -14.69 -4.67
C THR A 115 -2.14 -14.80 -5.99
N PRO A 116 -2.71 -15.43 -7.03
CA PRO A 116 -2.07 -15.53 -8.35
C PRO A 116 -1.66 -14.15 -8.88
N GLY A 117 -0.47 -14.06 -9.49
CA GLY A 117 0.06 -12.82 -10.03
C GLY A 117 0.69 -11.87 -9.01
N LEU A 118 0.64 -12.20 -7.70
CA LEU A 118 1.31 -11.43 -6.65
C LEU A 118 2.49 -12.21 -6.06
N ASP A 119 3.68 -11.64 -6.15
CA ASP A 119 4.87 -12.21 -5.52
C ASP A 119 4.76 -12.14 -3.99
N PRO A 120 4.87 -13.26 -3.25
CA PRO A 120 4.65 -13.29 -1.81
C PRO A 120 5.79 -12.61 -1.04
N ALA A 121 5.46 -11.79 -0.04
CA ALA A 121 6.40 -11.26 0.94
C ALA A 121 6.82 -12.33 1.94
N ARG A 122 8.14 -12.45 2.17
CA ARG A 122 8.69 -13.42 3.14
C ARG A 122 9.01 -12.73 4.46
N PRO A 123 8.89 -13.44 5.61
CA PRO A 123 9.22 -12.87 6.92
C PRO A 123 10.63 -12.23 7.01
N PRO A 124 11.71 -12.84 6.47
CA PRO A 124 13.04 -12.20 6.47
C PRO A 124 13.08 -10.88 5.70
N GLU A 125 12.32 -10.74 4.61
CA GLU A 125 12.26 -9.52 3.82
C GLU A 125 11.54 -8.39 4.60
N LEU A 126 10.46 -8.74 5.32
CA LEU A 126 9.75 -7.79 6.19
C LEU A 126 10.63 -7.30 7.35
N VAL A 127 11.32 -8.21 8.03
CA VAL A 127 12.28 -7.87 9.11
C VAL A 127 13.37 -6.93 8.60
N ALA A 128 13.99 -7.27 7.46
CA ALA A 128 15.05 -6.47 6.86
C ALA A 128 14.55 -5.07 6.42
N ALA A 129 13.37 -5.00 5.79
CA ALA A 129 12.80 -3.73 5.35
C ALA A 129 12.40 -2.83 6.54
N ALA A 130 11.82 -3.40 7.58
CA ALA A 130 11.49 -2.70 8.82
C ALA A 130 12.74 -2.25 9.60
N HIS A 131 13.90 -2.87 9.33
CA HIS A 131 15.10 -2.81 10.17
C HIS A 131 14.78 -3.22 11.62
N SER A 132 13.91 -4.23 11.75
CA SER A 132 13.51 -4.77 13.04
C SER A 132 14.61 -5.67 13.60
N ARG A 133 14.72 -5.73 14.93
CA ARG A 133 15.58 -6.70 15.64
C ARG A 133 14.85 -8.02 15.93
N THR A 134 13.57 -8.12 15.60
CA THR A 134 12.75 -9.32 15.77
C THR A 134 13.24 -10.45 14.87
N SER A 135 13.13 -11.70 15.34
CA SER A 135 13.46 -12.87 14.53
C SER A 135 12.43 -13.08 13.40
N PRO A 136 12.85 -13.56 12.21
CA PRO A 136 11.91 -13.93 11.16
C PRO A 136 10.87 -14.98 11.58
N SER A 137 11.20 -15.85 12.54
CA SER A 137 10.27 -16.86 13.08
C SER A 137 9.15 -16.23 13.91
N ALA A 138 9.43 -15.19 14.70
CA ALA A 138 8.42 -14.47 15.46
C ALA A 138 7.46 -13.73 14.52
N VAL A 139 7.98 -13.09 13.47
CA VAL A 139 7.13 -12.48 12.42
C VAL A 139 6.27 -13.55 11.76
N HIS A 140 6.85 -14.67 11.34
CA HIS A 140 6.13 -15.78 10.72
C HIS A 140 4.98 -16.33 11.58
N ALA A 141 5.18 -16.42 12.91
CA ALA A 141 4.13 -16.84 13.84
C ALA A 141 2.93 -15.88 13.80
N VAL A 142 3.17 -14.57 13.78
CA VAL A 142 2.09 -13.56 13.63
C VAL A 142 1.43 -13.67 12.26
N LEU A 143 2.20 -13.84 11.17
CA LEU A 143 1.62 -13.89 9.82
C LEU A 143 0.73 -15.12 9.57
N LYS A 144 0.94 -16.21 10.33
CA LYS A 144 0.15 -17.44 10.24
C LYS A 144 -1.08 -17.44 11.15
N ASP A 145 -1.15 -16.54 12.12
CA ASP A 145 -2.29 -16.46 13.04
C ASP A 145 -3.54 -15.97 12.29
N GLY A 146 -4.53 -16.86 12.14
CA GLY A 146 -5.81 -16.57 11.49
C GLY A 146 -6.84 -15.89 12.41
N SER A 147 -6.52 -15.67 13.69
CA SER A 147 -7.47 -15.11 14.65
C SER A 147 -7.70 -13.61 14.48
N GLY A 148 -8.91 -13.16 14.81
CA GLY A 148 -9.29 -11.73 14.86
C GLY A 148 -9.68 -11.14 13.50
N ASP A 149 -9.81 -9.81 13.47
CA ASP A 149 -10.14 -9.04 12.27
C ASP A 149 -8.89 -8.48 11.57
N ALA A 150 -9.05 -8.06 10.31
CA ALA A 150 -7.97 -7.53 9.47
C ALA A 150 -7.25 -6.33 10.11
N LEU A 151 -7.97 -5.43 10.78
CA LEU A 151 -7.37 -4.24 11.38
C LEU A 151 -6.51 -4.61 12.59
N ARG A 152 -7.01 -5.48 13.47
CA ARG A 152 -6.25 -6.02 14.61
C ARG A 152 -5.03 -6.79 14.14
N TYR A 153 -5.17 -7.60 13.09
CA TYR A 153 -4.06 -8.31 12.48
C TYR A 153 -2.96 -7.35 11.98
N LEU A 154 -3.31 -6.32 11.21
CA LEU A 154 -2.32 -5.34 10.71
C LEU A 154 -1.61 -4.57 11.83
N ARG A 155 -2.30 -4.24 12.92
CA ARG A 155 -1.68 -3.65 14.12
C ARG A 155 -0.64 -4.57 14.74
N ARG A 156 -0.93 -5.87 14.87
CA ARG A 156 0.03 -6.88 15.36
C ARG A 156 1.23 -7.01 14.41
N VAL A 157 1.03 -6.92 13.09
CA VAL A 157 2.13 -6.92 12.11
C VAL A 157 3.05 -5.70 12.31
N LEU A 158 2.49 -4.50 12.52
CA LEU A 158 3.30 -3.32 12.81
C LEU A 158 4.06 -3.48 14.13
N GLU A 159 3.38 -3.96 15.18
CA GLU A 159 3.96 -4.17 16.50
C GLU A 159 5.13 -5.16 16.48
N VAL A 160 4.95 -6.35 15.89
CA VAL A 160 6.01 -7.39 15.83
C VAL A 160 7.21 -6.94 15.01
N LEU A 161 7.00 -6.08 14.00
CA LEU A 161 8.07 -5.46 13.21
C LEU A 161 8.67 -4.21 13.88
N SER A 162 8.13 -3.77 15.02
CA SER A 162 8.50 -2.51 15.69
C SER A 162 8.35 -1.28 14.78
N LEU A 163 7.34 -1.29 13.91
CA LEU A 163 7.02 -0.19 13.01
C LEU A 163 6.03 0.79 13.68
N PRO A 164 6.16 2.10 13.42
CA PRO A 164 5.23 3.09 13.95
C PRO A 164 3.90 3.09 13.16
N GLY A 165 2.90 3.84 13.66
CA GLY A 165 1.66 4.14 12.94
C GLY A 165 0.48 3.20 13.18
N GLY A 166 0.56 2.26 14.13
CA GLY A 166 -0.57 1.39 14.46
C GLY A 166 -1.80 2.13 15.01
N ASP A 167 -1.57 3.27 15.66
CA ASP A 167 -2.56 4.25 16.12
C ASP A 167 -3.23 4.98 14.95
N LEU A 168 -2.47 5.28 13.89
CA LEU A 168 -2.96 5.95 12.68
C LEU A 168 -3.94 5.09 11.85
N LEU A 169 -3.99 3.78 12.10
CA LEU A 169 -4.99 2.89 11.48
C LEU A 169 -6.40 3.07 12.06
N ALA A 170 -6.55 3.77 13.18
CA ALA A 170 -7.87 4.12 13.72
C ALA A 170 -8.58 5.15 12.82
N PRO A 171 -9.91 5.03 12.62
CA PRO A 171 -10.70 6.04 11.93
C PRO A 171 -10.43 7.45 12.47
N SER A 172 -10.45 8.44 11.58
CA SER A 172 -10.28 9.86 11.89
C SER A 172 -11.09 10.68 10.91
N ASP A 173 -11.78 11.69 11.42
CA ASP A 173 -12.42 12.72 10.60
C ASP A 173 -11.53 13.97 10.45
N GLN A 174 -10.36 13.98 11.09
CA GLN A 174 -9.40 15.08 11.04
C GLN A 174 -8.09 14.66 10.35
N PRO A 175 -7.45 15.58 9.60
CA PRO A 175 -6.13 15.36 9.03
C PRO A 175 -5.12 14.93 10.10
N ARG A 176 -4.34 13.89 9.79
CA ARG A 176 -3.30 13.38 10.71
C ARG A 176 -1.94 14.08 10.51
N GLY A 177 -1.80 14.87 9.45
CA GLY A 177 -0.56 15.57 9.12
C GLY A 177 -0.75 16.59 8.00
N GLN A 178 0.30 16.84 7.22
CA GLN A 178 0.20 17.74 6.07
C GLN A 178 -0.52 17.03 4.93
N VAL A 179 -1.68 17.54 4.52
CA VAL A 179 -2.36 17.07 3.30
C VAL A 179 -1.56 17.50 2.07
N VAL A 180 -1.16 16.53 1.25
CA VAL A 180 -0.47 16.75 -0.04
C VAL A 180 -1.29 16.15 -1.17
N ALA A 181 -1.70 16.99 -2.11
CA ALA A 181 -2.48 16.59 -3.27
C ALA A 181 -1.59 16.30 -4.51
N PRO A 182 -2.00 15.35 -5.38
CA PRO A 182 -1.47 15.22 -6.73
C PRO A 182 -1.64 16.51 -7.55
N THR A 183 -0.69 16.76 -8.47
CA THR A 183 -0.85 17.83 -9.46
C THR A 183 -1.80 17.38 -10.58
N ALA A 184 -2.56 18.32 -11.14
CA ALA A 184 -3.42 18.06 -12.29
C ALA A 184 -2.64 17.44 -13.47
N GLN A 185 -1.40 17.92 -13.70
CA GLN A 185 -0.53 17.39 -14.75
C GLN A 185 -0.15 15.92 -14.52
N ALA A 186 0.08 15.50 -13.27
CA ALA A 186 0.43 14.11 -12.97
C ALA A 186 -0.76 13.17 -13.25
N VAL A 187 -1.97 13.59 -12.87
CA VAL A 187 -3.20 12.85 -13.13
C VAL A 187 -3.46 12.76 -14.64
N ALA A 188 -3.40 13.87 -15.37
CA ALA A 188 -3.61 13.90 -16.82
C ALA A 188 -2.61 13.01 -17.57
N ARG A 189 -1.34 13.00 -17.15
CA ARG A 189 -0.30 12.12 -17.75
C ARG A 189 -0.61 10.64 -17.53
N PHE A 190 -1.13 10.27 -16.36
CA PHE A 190 -1.53 8.89 -16.08
C PHE A 190 -2.69 8.48 -16.98
N GLU A 191 -3.75 9.30 -17.04
CA GLU A 191 -4.93 9.05 -17.87
C GLU A 191 -4.57 8.87 -19.35
N SER A 192 -3.72 9.73 -19.90
CA SER A 192 -3.23 9.61 -21.29
C SER A 192 -2.57 8.25 -21.55
N ARG A 193 -1.66 7.83 -20.66
CA ARG A 193 -0.97 6.54 -20.81
C ARG A 193 -1.93 5.36 -20.71
N MET A 194 -2.94 5.44 -19.85
CA MET A 194 -3.92 4.37 -19.74
C MET A 194 -4.81 4.29 -20.99
N ALA A 195 -5.19 5.43 -21.56
CA ALA A 195 -5.92 5.47 -22.82
C ALA A 195 -5.10 4.86 -23.98
N GLU A 196 -3.82 5.21 -24.09
CA GLU A 196 -2.90 4.63 -25.08
C GLU A 196 -2.76 3.11 -24.91
N GLN A 197 -2.63 2.62 -23.67
CA GLN A 197 -2.56 1.17 -23.39
C GLN A 197 -3.86 0.44 -23.72
N ALA A 198 -5.01 1.06 -23.45
CA ALA A 198 -6.31 0.49 -23.77
C ALA A 198 -6.51 0.37 -25.29
N GLN A 199 -6.11 1.40 -26.06
CA GLN A 199 -6.13 1.39 -27.52
C GLN A 199 -5.26 0.26 -28.07
N HIS A 200 -4.00 0.15 -27.61
CA HIS A 200 -3.09 -0.91 -28.07
C HIS A 200 -3.64 -2.32 -27.77
N ARG A 201 -4.28 -2.51 -26.61
CA ARG A 201 -4.89 -3.81 -26.28
C ARG A 201 -6.06 -4.15 -27.21
N ALA A 202 -6.91 -3.18 -27.52
CA ALA A 202 -8.03 -3.39 -28.44
C ALA A 202 -7.53 -3.79 -29.84
N GLU A 203 -6.49 -3.13 -30.35
CA GLU A 203 -5.87 -3.46 -31.64
C GLU A 203 -5.31 -4.89 -31.69
N LEU A 204 -4.73 -5.38 -30.58
CA LEU A 204 -4.21 -6.76 -30.47
C LEU A 204 -5.31 -7.81 -30.32
N GLU A 205 -6.48 -7.47 -29.77
CA GLU A 205 -7.62 -8.37 -29.62
C GLU A 205 -8.46 -8.48 -30.90
N GLU A 206 -8.36 -7.48 -31.80
CA GLU A 206 -9.01 -7.44 -33.12
C GLU A 206 -8.18 -8.10 -34.25
N SER A 207 -6.93 -8.49 -33.98
CA SER A 207 -5.99 -9.12 -34.94
C SER A 207 -5.88 -10.64 -34.75
#